data_AF-A0A520FNV8-F1
#
_entry.id   AF-A0A520FNV8-F1
#
_cell.length_a   1.000
_cell.length_b   1.000
_cell.length_c   1.000
_cell.angle_alpha   90.00
_cell.angle_beta   90.00
_cell.angle_gamma   90.00
#
_symmetry.space_group_name_H-M   'P 1'
#
loop_
_entity.id
_entity.type
_entity.pdbx_description
1 polymer ?
#
loop_
_entity_poly.entity_id
_entity_poly.type
_entity_poly.pdbx_seq_one_letter_code
_entity_poly.pdbx_strand_id
1 'polypeptide(L)'
;MEEPIEQLPQADWVDQDLLTRDLAGSLLDEEIAAESDRLARLGRGESGDDIVMSRADMERRLAAMIAVRDNVGQNTSGQTTP
;
A
#
# COMPACT_ATOMS: atom_id res chain seq x y z
N MET A 1 -3.75 7.91 -40.52
CA MET A 1 -4.19 9.11 -39.79
C MET A 1 -3.68 8.92 -38.39
N GLU A 2 -2.68 9.69 -37.98
CA GLU A 2 -2.18 9.67 -36.60
C GLU A 2 -3.09 10.60 -35.80
N GLU A 3 -3.75 10.08 -34.77
CA GLU A 3 -4.54 10.91 -33.86
C GLU A 3 -3.58 11.84 -33.08
N PRO A 4 -3.87 13.14 -32.97
CA PRO A 4 -3.04 14.04 -32.20
C PRO A 4 -3.09 13.63 -30.72
N ILE A 5 -1.92 13.29 -30.17
CA ILE A 5 -1.77 13.02 -28.73
C ILE A 5 -1.96 14.36 -28.01
N GLU A 6 -3.08 14.52 -27.31
CA GLU A 6 -3.27 15.66 -26.40
C GLU A 6 -2.27 15.56 -25.24
N GLN A 7 -1.36 16.54 -25.16
CA GLN A 7 -0.42 16.64 -24.06
C GLN A 7 -1.10 17.38 -22.91
N LEU A 8 -1.33 16.67 -21.80
CA LEU A 8 -1.80 17.28 -20.57
C LEU A 8 -0.76 18.26 -20.01
N PRO A 9 -1.19 19.43 -19.51
CA PRO A 9 -0.32 20.35 -18.78
C PRO A 9 0.44 19.63 -17.65
N GLN A 10 1.70 20.01 -17.43
CA GLN A 10 2.57 19.34 -16.46
C GLN A 10 2.02 19.32 -15.01
N ALA A 11 1.16 20.27 -14.65
CA ALA A 11 0.48 20.33 -13.35
C ALA A 11 -0.50 19.15 -13.15
N ASP A 12 -1.20 18.74 -14.21
CA ASP A 12 -2.22 17.67 -14.14
C ASP A 12 -1.58 16.29 -13.95
N TRP A 13 -0.28 16.14 -14.27
CA TRP A 13 0.49 14.92 -14.02
C TRP A 13 0.82 14.73 -12.54
N VAL A 14 1.03 15.82 -11.79
CA VAL A 14 1.33 15.76 -10.35
C VAL A 14 0.11 15.28 -9.58
N ASP A 15 -1.09 15.78 -9.93
CA ASP A 15 -2.34 15.37 -9.31
C ASP A 15 -2.68 13.90 -9.60
N GLN A 16 -2.39 13.39 -10.81
CA GLN A 16 -2.55 11.97 -11.13
C GLN A 16 -1.58 11.06 -10.37
N ASP A 17 -0.34 11.52 -10.13
CA ASP A 17 0.63 10.79 -9.30
C ASP A 17 0.17 10.74 -7.83
N LEU A 18 -0.38 11.84 -7.31
CA LEU A 18 -0.98 11.87 -5.97
C LEU A 18 -2.18 10.93 -5.84
N LEU A 19 -3.09 10.90 -6.81
CA LEU A 19 -4.22 9.96 -6.84
C LEU A 19 -3.74 8.49 -6.87
N THR A 20 -2.68 8.21 -7.62
CA THR A 20 -2.07 6.88 -7.68
C THR A 20 -1.41 6.51 -6.35
N ARG A 21 -0.77 7.48 -5.68
CA ARG A 21 -0.14 7.28 -4.37
C ARG A 21 -1.17 7.04 -3.27
N ASP A 22 -2.27 7.77 -3.26
CA ASP A 22 -3.35 7.61 -2.26
C ASP A 22 -4.08 6.27 -2.45
N LEU A 23 -4.34 5.88 -3.70
CA LEU A 23 -4.87 4.55 -4.02
C LEU A 23 -3.89 3.44 -3.57
N ALA A 24 -2.60 3.57 -3.88
CA ALA A 24 -1.59 2.61 -3.45
C ALA A 24 -1.50 2.53 -1.91
N GLY A 25 -1.64 3.66 -1.22
CA GLY A 25 -1.71 3.70 0.24
C GLY A 25 -2.93 2.94 0.79
N SER A 26 -4.10 3.14 0.18
CA SER A 26 -5.35 2.50 0.60
C SER A 26 -5.32 0.98 0.38
N LEU A 27 -4.82 0.53 -0.77
CA LEU A 27 -4.61 -0.89 -1.05
C LEU A 27 -3.60 -1.53 -0.09
N LEU A 28 -2.55 -0.81 0.30
CA LEU A 28 -1.58 -1.30 1.28
C LEU A 28 -2.20 -1.41 2.68
N ASP A 29 -3.05 -0.47 3.07
CA ASP A 29 -3.80 -0.54 4.34
C ASP A 29 -4.70 -1.78 4.40
N GLU A 30 -5.41 -2.07 3.31
CA GLU A 30 -6.23 -3.28 3.19
C GLU A 30 -5.41 -4.57 3.31
N GLU A 31 -4.26 -4.64 2.64
CA GLU A 31 -3.38 -5.81 2.70
C GLU A 31 -2.73 -5.99 4.09
N ILE A 32 -2.37 -4.90 4.77
CA ILE A 32 -1.88 -4.92 6.16
C ILE A 32 -2.96 -5.48 7.09
N ALA A 33 -4.22 -5.05 6.93
CA ALA A 33 -5.32 -5.55 7.73
C ALA A 33 -5.56 -7.06 7.49
N ALA A 34 -5.55 -7.49 6.23
CA ALA A 34 -5.73 -8.89 5.85
C ALA A 34 -4.61 -9.79 6.41
N GLU A 35 -3.35 -9.37 6.31
CA GLU A 35 -2.20 -10.12 6.86
C GLU A 35 -2.24 -10.17 8.39
N SER A 36 -2.65 -9.08 9.04
CA SER A 36 -2.84 -9.03 10.49
C SER A 36 -3.92 -10.02 10.96
N ASP A 37 -5.04 -10.12 10.22
CA ASP A 37 -6.09 -11.09 10.52
C ASP A 37 -5.60 -12.54 10.33
N ARG A 38 -4.87 -12.82 9.24
CA ARG A 38 -4.24 -14.13 9.01
C ARG A 38 -3.33 -14.55 10.18
N LEU A 39 -2.51 -13.63 10.69
CA LEU A 39 -1.67 -13.87 11.87
C LEU A 39 -2.50 -14.10 13.15
N ALA A 40 -3.58 -13.35 13.34
CA ALA A 40 -4.47 -13.52 14.49
C ALA A 40 -5.18 -14.88 14.45
N ARG A 41 -5.67 -15.30 13.27
CA ARG A 41 -6.26 -16.63 13.02
C ARG A 41 -5.25 -17.73 13.33
N LEU A 42 -4.03 -17.63 12.81
CA LEU A 42 -2.97 -18.59 13.12
C LEU A 42 -2.66 -18.64 14.62
N GLY A 43 -2.67 -17.51 15.32
CA GLY A 43 -2.48 -17.42 16.76
C GLY A 43 -3.56 -18.14 17.58
N ARG A 44 -4.77 -18.28 17.03
CA ARG A 44 -5.87 -19.08 17.62
C ARG A 44 -5.81 -20.56 17.23
N GLY A 45 -4.84 -20.97 16.42
CA GLY A 45 -4.73 -22.33 15.88
C GLY A 45 -5.66 -22.60 14.71
N GLU A 46 -6.26 -21.55 14.13
CA GLU A 46 -7.03 -21.68 12.89
C GLU A 46 -6.05 -21.81 11.71
N SER A 47 -6.31 -22.79 10.85
CA SER A 47 -5.58 -22.99 9.60
C SER A 47 -6.47 -22.59 8.42
N GLY A 48 -5.85 -22.14 7.34
CA GLY A 48 -6.52 -21.88 6.07
C GLY A 48 -5.55 -22.08 4.92
N ASP A 49 -6.07 -22.35 3.73
CA ASP A 49 -5.26 -22.55 2.52
C ASP A 49 -4.47 -21.28 2.13
N ASP A 50 -4.85 -20.12 2.68
CA ASP A 50 -4.18 -18.84 2.58
C ASP A 50 -2.94 -18.71 3.48
N ILE A 51 -2.74 -19.63 4.44
CA ILE A 51 -1.60 -19.65 5.37
C ILE A 51 -0.53 -20.61 4.84
N VAL A 52 0.24 -20.14 3.87
CA VAL A 52 1.28 -20.94 3.18
C VAL A 52 2.70 -20.74 3.73
N MET A 53 2.88 -19.81 4.67
CA MET A 53 4.16 -19.41 5.23
C MET A 53 4.25 -19.69 6.74
N SER A 54 5.47 -19.73 7.27
CA SER A 54 5.65 -19.81 8.72
C SER A 54 5.14 -18.53 9.40
N ARG A 55 4.74 -18.64 10.66
CA ARG A 55 4.33 -17.47 11.47
C ARG A 55 5.39 -16.37 11.47
N ALA A 56 6.66 -16.74 11.61
CA ALA A 56 7.77 -15.79 11.64
C ALA A 56 7.95 -15.06 10.30
N ASP A 57 7.69 -15.74 9.17
CA ASP A 57 7.74 -15.11 7.85
C ASP A 57 6.61 -14.10 7.67
N MET A 58 5.40 -14.44 8.10
CA MET A 58 4.24 -13.54 8.05
C MET A 58 4.44 -12.31 8.95
N GLU A 59 4.96 -12.48 10.17
CA GLU A 59 5.30 -11.36 11.07
C GLU A 59 6.34 -10.42 10.45
N ARG A 60 7.38 -10.96 9.79
CA ARG A 60 8.38 -10.15 9.07
C ARG A 60 7.76 -9.39 7.90
N ARG A 61 6.91 -10.06 7.11
CA ARG A 61 6.22 -9.43 5.98
C ARG A 61 5.32 -8.29 6.45
N LEU A 62 4.52 -8.52 7.50
CA LEU A 62 3.65 -7.49 8.07
C LEU A 62 4.45 -6.27 8.54
N ALA A 63 5.55 -6.49 9.26
CA ALA A 63 6.43 -5.41 9.70
C ALA A 63 7.01 -4.60 8.51
N ALA A 64 7.38 -5.27 7.42
CA ALA A 64 7.86 -4.59 6.23
C ALA A 64 6.76 -3.76 5.55
N MET A 65 5.52 -4.26 5.46
CA MET A 65 4.39 -3.52 4.89
C MET A 65 4.06 -2.27 5.70
N ILE A 66 4.05 -2.38 7.03
CA ILE A 66 3.86 -1.24 7.94
C ILE A 66 4.96 -0.20 7.73
N ALA A 67 6.23 -0.62 7.67
CA ALA A 67 7.34 0.30 7.45
C ALA A 67 7.25 1.03 6.09
N VAL A 68 6.77 0.37 5.04
CA VAL A 68 6.51 1.03 3.74
C VAL A 68 5.37 2.04 3.87
N ARG A 69 4.28 1.67 4.56
CA ARG A 69 3.11 2.55 4.75
C ARG A 69 3.47 3.82 5.53
N ASP A 70 4.25 3.68 6.59
CA ASP A 70 4.73 4.79 7.39
C ASP A 70 5.57 5.75 6.53
N ASN A 71 6.46 5.22 5.69
CA ASN A 71 7.25 6.05 4.76
C ASN A 71 6.37 6.79 3.73
N VAL A 72 5.30 6.16 3.22
CA VAL A 72 4.34 6.83 2.34
C VAL A 72 3.65 7.99 3.08
N GLY A 73 3.24 7.79 4.33
CA GLY A 73 2.59 8.83 5.16
C GLY A 73 3.52 9.99 5.56
N GLN A 74 4.81 9.74 5.78
CA GLN A 74 5.78 10.82 6.03
C GLN A 74 6.01 11.66 4.77
N ASN A 75 6.02 11.04 3.60
CA ASN A 75 6.15 11.73 2.30
C ASN A 75 4.89 12.53 1.90
N THR A 76 3.73 12.29 2.51
CA THR A 76 2.51 13.11 2.33
C THR A 76 2.51 14.33 3.26
N SER A 77 3.03 14.16 4.47
CA SER A 77 3.10 15.19 5.51
C SER A 77 4.12 16.30 5.21
N GLY A 78 5.16 15.99 4.44
CA GLY A 78 6.24 16.94 4.08
C GLY A 78 5.93 17.90 2.93
N GLN A 79 4.77 17.78 2.26
CA GLN A 79 4.38 18.65 1.13
C GLN A 79 3.39 19.75 1.52
N THR A 80 3.16 20.00 2.81
CA THR A 80 2.28 21.10 3.25
C THR A 80 3.12 22.26 3.81
N THR A 81 3.52 23.21 2.95
CA THR A 81 3.88 24.59 3.35
C THR A 81 3.67 25.52 2.13
N PRO A 82 3.01 26.68 2.32
CA PRO A 82 2.47 27.55 1.25
C PRO A 82 3.50 28.31 0.41
#